data_AF-A0A9W7F0P8-F1
#
_entry.id   AF-A0A9W7F0P8-F1
#
_cell.length_a   1.000
_cell.length_b   1.000
_cell.length_c   1.000
_cell.angle_alpha   90.00
_cell.angle_beta   90.00
_cell.angle_gamma   90.00
#
_symmetry.space_group_name_H-M   'P 1'
#
loop_
_entity.id
_entity.type
_entity.pdbx_description
1 polymer ?
#
loop_
_entity_poly.entity_id
_entity_poly.type
_entity_poly.pdbx_seq_one_letter_code
_entity_poly.pdbx_strand_id
1 'polypeptide(L)'
;MSSTQKKLVQSTWSHLTTSFTFEIIGTLLFKSLFKTTPSAVSIFPFSREYMEAGSDVNSRLYTSPRFLEHAAKVIGAVDLAVKSLDDLETLAPILEDLGKKHVRYGVVTGHYDLVGNALIDTLKEALGEQWTEDVKGAWLVVWGLVRQTMDPDVFSVGQRVKTQFGKGVVAEKRDNDYVVVPHTSTWVLAYGQKPILNLAPNMLKPDDA
;
A
#
# COMPACT_ATOMS: atom_id res chain seq x y z
N MET A 1 0.13 15.60 2.61
CA MET A 1 1.09 15.77 1.48
C MET A 1 1.05 17.22 1.02
N SER A 2 2.19 17.86 0.80
CA SER A 2 2.24 19.27 0.33
C SER A 2 2.02 19.39 -1.19
N SER A 3 1.60 20.56 -1.67
CA SER A 3 1.44 20.81 -3.12
C SER A 3 2.75 20.60 -3.89
N THR A 4 3.90 20.91 -3.29
CA THR A 4 5.22 20.65 -3.88
C THR A 4 5.47 19.15 -4.06
N GLN A 5 5.20 18.35 -3.02
CA GLN A 5 5.34 16.89 -3.11
C GLN A 5 4.44 16.31 -4.20
N LYS A 6 3.18 16.77 -4.29
CA LYS A 6 2.25 16.27 -5.33
C LYS A 6 2.79 16.52 -6.73
N LYS A 7 3.25 17.75 -6.98
CA LYS A 7 3.85 18.13 -8.27
C LYS A 7 5.06 17.27 -8.62
N LEU A 8 5.96 17.01 -7.67
CA LEU A 8 7.12 16.14 -7.88
C LEU A 8 6.72 14.73 -8.31
N VAL A 9 5.75 14.13 -7.62
CA VAL A 9 5.24 12.80 -7.99
C VAL A 9 4.60 12.83 -9.37
N GLN A 10 3.65 13.75 -9.60
CA GLN A 10 2.93 13.84 -10.87
C GLN A 10 3.86 14.12 -12.05
N SER A 11 4.87 14.99 -11.90
CA SER A 11 5.81 15.31 -12.98
C SER A 11 6.75 14.16 -13.30
N THR A 12 7.32 13.51 -12.28
CA THR A 12 8.22 12.35 -12.48
C THR A 12 7.46 11.15 -13.03
N TRP A 13 6.22 10.93 -12.58
CA TRP A 13 5.35 9.91 -13.13
C TRP A 13 4.97 10.17 -14.59
N SER A 14 4.60 11.41 -14.93
CA SER A 14 4.28 11.80 -16.30
C SER A 14 5.47 11.59 -17.24
N HIS A 15 6.69 11.93 -16.79
CA HIS A 15 7.90 11.67 -17.57
C HIS A 15 8.08 10.16 -17.83
N LEU A 16 8.01 9.35 -16.77
CA LEU A 16 8.18 7.90 -16.86
C LEU A 16 7.15 7.25 -17.80
N THR A 17 5.87 7.58 -17.64
CA THR A 17 4.76 7.03 -18.43
C THR A 17 4.69 7.54 -19.86
N THR A 18 5.42 8.61 -20.20
CA THR A 18 5.61 9.05 -21.58
C THR A 18 6.70 8.21 -22.28
N SER A 19 7.71 7.76 -21.53
CA SER A 19 8.83 6.99 -22.07
C SER A 19 8.60 5.48 -22.12
N PHE A 20 7.75 4.95 -21.25
CA PHE A 20 7.53 3.51 -21.10
C PHE A 20 6.05 3.15 -21.01
N THR A 21 5.69 1.97 -21.51
CA THR A 21 4.33 1.44 -21.34
C THR A 21 4.11 0.89 -19.94
N PHE A 22 2.86 0.71 -19.54
CA PHE A 22 2.53 0.18 -18.22
C PHE A 22 3.03 -1.25 -18.02
N GLU A 23 3.04 -2.07 -19.07
CA GLU A 23 3.61 -3.41 -19.05
C GLU A 23 5.10 -3.37 -18.76
N ILE A 24 5.84 -2.43 -19.36
CA ILE A 24 7.29 -2.30 -19.15
C ILE A 24 7.58 -1.87 -17.72
N ILE A 25 6.92 -0.82 -17.24
CA ILE A 25 7.08 -0.32 -15.86
C ILE A 25 6.72 -1.42 -14.86
N GLY A 26 5.61 -2.13 -15.09
CA GLY A 26 5.17 -3.23 -14.24
C GLY A 26 6.13 -4.41 -14.26
N THR A 27 6.72 -4.72 -15.43
CA THR A 27 7.76 -5.75 -15.54
C THR A 27 8.99 -5.40 -14.71
N LEU A 28 9.44 -4.14 -14.73
CA LEU A 28 10.55 -3.68 -13.90
C LEU A 28 10.21 -3.82 -12.39
N LEU A 29 9.01 -3.45 -11.99
CA LEU A 29 8.51 -3.61 -10.62
C LEU A 29 8.56 -5.07 -10.16
N PHE A 30 8.01 -5.99 -10.95
CA PHE A 30 8.00 -7.40 -10.59
C PHE A 30 9.39 -8.05 -10.64
N LYS A 31 10.26 -7.61 -11.57
CA LYS A 31 11.67 -8.02 -11.57
C LYS A 31 12.39 -7.58 -10.29
N SER A 32 12.18 -6.34 -9.85
CA SER A 32 12.71 -5.83 -8.59
C SER A 32 12.19 -6.64 -7.40
N LEU A 33 10.87 -6.88 -7.35
CA LEU A 33 10.23 -7.65 -6.28
C LEU A 33 10.77 -9.08 -6.19
N PHE A 34 10.82 -9.82 -7.29
CA PHE A 34 11.24 -11.22 -7.26
C PHE A 34 12.75 -11.41 -7.14
N LYS A 35 13.55 -10.40 -7.50
CA LYS A 35 14.98 -10.38 -7.21
C LYS A 35 15.24 -10.31 -5.70
N THR A 36 14.48 -9.49 -4.98
CA THR A 36 14.67 -9.27 -3.53
C THR A 36 13.90 -10.29 -2.69
N THR A 37 12.73 -10.74 -3.16
CA THR A 37 11.85 -11.65 -2.42
C THR A 37 11.18 -12.65 -3.37
N PRO A 38 11.90 -13.71 -3.80
CA PRO A 38 11.36 -14.70 -4.74
C PRO A 38 10.07 -15.38 -4.26
N SER A 39 9.90 -15.57 -2.95
CA SER A 39 8.72 -16.20 -2.36
C SER A 39 7.42 -15.39 -2.56
N ALA A 40 7.52 -14.09 -2.83
CA ALA A 40 6.38 -13.23 -3.09
C ALA A 40 5.62 -13.64 -4.35
N VAL A 41 6.21 -14.43 -5.25
CA VAL A 41 5.49 -14.89 -6.46
C VAL A 41 4.25 -15.71 -6.14
N SER A 42 4.23 -16.40 -4.99
CA SER A 42 3.16 -17.32 -4.58
C SER A 42 1.78 -16.66 -4.45
N ILE A 43 1.73 -15.35 -4.21
CA ILE A 43 0.47 -14.61 -4.03
C ILE A 43 -0.11 -14.05 -5.34
N PHE A 44 0.61 -14.19 -6.46
CA PHE A 44 0.18 -13.66 -7.76
C PHE A 44 -0.50 -14.73 -8.62
N PRO A 45 -1.44 -14.32 -9.50
CA PRO A 45 -2.19 -15.28 -10.30
C PRO A 45 -1.31 -16.07 -11.29
N PHE A 46 -0.14 -15.55 -11.65
CA PHE A 46 0.83 -16.18 -12.57
C PHE A 46 1.92 -17.00 -11.85
N SER A 47 1.70 -17.36 -10.58
CA SER A 47 2.70 -18.06 -9.76
C SER A 47 3.17 -19.39 -10.36
N ARG A 48 2.25 -20.13 -11.01
CA ARG A 48 2.56 -21.39 -11.69
C ARG A 48 3.53 -21.18 -12.85
N GLU A 49 3.28 -20.17 -13.67
CA GLU A 49 4.13 -19.83 -14.81
C GLU A 49 5.55 -19.42 -14.35
N TYR A 50 5.68 -18.75 -13.21
CA TYR A 50 6.99 -18.47 -12.59
C TYR A 50 7.71 -19.75 -12.19
N MET A 51 7.01 -20.68 -11.52
CA MET A 51 7.60 -21.95 -11.07
C MET A 51 8.06 -22.83 -12.25
N GLU A 52 7.32 -22.83 -13.35
CA GLU A 52 7.65 -23.60 -14.56
C GLU A 52 8.81 -22.97 -15.35
N ALA A 53 8.88 -21.64 -15.41
CA ALA A 53 9.89 -20.94 -16.19
C ALA A 53 11.23 -20.74 -15.45
N GLY A 54 11.26 -20.94 -14.13
CA GLY A 54 12.42 -20.67 -13.29
C GLY A 54 12.69 -19.18 -13.09
N SER A 55 13.62 -18.86 -12.18
CA SER A 55 13.93 -17.47 -11.76
C SER A 55 14.78 -16.67 -12.76
N ASP A 56 14.84 -17.07 -14.03
CA ASP A 56 15.66 -16.38 -15.03
C ASP A 56 15.06 -14.99 -15.37
N VAL A 57 15.91 -13.98 -15.53
CA VAL A 57 15.53 -12.61 -15.92
C VAL A 57 15.02 -12.53 -17.37
N ASN A 58 15.35 -13.53 -18.19
CA ASN A 58 14.84 -13.79 -19.54
C ASN A 58 13.70 -14.84 -19.55
N SER A 59 13.15 -15.14 -18.37
CA SER A 59 12.07 -16.11 -18.20
C SER A 59 10.88 -15.80 -19.11
N ARG A 60 10.31 -16.88 -19.68
CA ARG A 60 9.05 -16.86 -20.44
C ARG A 60 7.90 -16.19 -19.68
N LEU A 61 7.99 -16.10 -18.35
CA LEU A 61 7.04 -15.38 -17.51
C LEU A 61 6.87 -13.92 -17.95
N TYR A 62 7.95 -13.18 -18.14
CA TYR A 62 7.89 -11.75 -18.41
C TYR A 62 7.34 -11.43 -19.81
N THR A 63 7.20 -12.45 -20.65
CA THR A 63 6.54 -12.37 -21.97
C THR A 63 5.13 -12.97 -21.97
N SER A 64 4.68 -13.56 -20.86
CA SER A 64 3.36 -14.19 -20.77
C SER A 64 2.26 -13.12 -20.79
N PRO A 65 1.21 -13.28 -21.63
CA PRO A 65 0.07 -12.37 -21.66
C PRO A 65 -0.57 -12.16 -20.27
N ARG A 66 -0.67 -13.23 -19.48
CA ARG A 66 -1.28 -13.18 -18.14
C ARG A 66 -0.44 -12.35 -17.16
N PHE A 67 0.89 -12.45 -17.26
CA PHE A 67 1.79 -11.64 -16.46
C PHE A 67 1.71 -10.17 -16.88
N LEU A 68 1.83 -9.89 -18.18
CA LEU A 68 1.80 -8.53 -18.72
C LEU A 68 0.49 -7.81 -18.39
N GLU A 69 -0.65 -8.52 -18.49
CA GLU A 69 -1.95 -8.00 -18.09
C GLU A 69 -1.99 -7.64 -16.59
N HIS A 70 -1.47 -8.51 -15.72
CA HIS A 70 -1.42 -8.22 -14.29
C HIS A 70 -0.46 -7.06 -13.98
N ALA A 71 0.71 -7.03 -14.61
CA ALA A 71 1.70 -5.97 -14.47
C ALA A 71 1.11 -4.60 -14.86
N ALA A 72 0.41 -4.54 -16.00
CA ALA A 72 -0.28 -3.33 -16.44
C ALA A 72 -1.41 -2.91 -15.47
N LYS A 73 -2.17 -3.85 -14.91
CA LYS A 73 -3.21 -3.56 -13.91
C LYS A 73 -2.64 -2.94 -12.64
N VAL A 74 -1.51 -3.45 -12.13
CA VAL A 74 -0.83 -2.88 -10.96
C VAL A 74 -0.38 -1.45 -11.25
N ILE A 75 0.28 -1.22 -12.39
CA ILE A 75 0.71 0.13 -12.78
C ILE A 75 -0.46 1.07 -13.04
N GLY A 76 -1.57 0.57 -13.59
CA GLY A 76 -2.80 1.35 -13.75
C GLY A 76 -3.40 1.81 -12.41
N ALA A 77 -3.30 0.99 -11.35
CA ALA A 77 -3.72 1.42 -10.01
C ALA A 77 -2.79 2.50 -9.44
N VAL A 78 -1.46 2.39 -9.67
CA VAL A 78 -0.50 3.44 -9.29
C VAL A 78 -0.78 4.74 -10.06
N ASP A 79 -1.02 4.65 -11.36
CA ASP A 79 -1.35 5.81 -12.20
C ASP A 79 -2.62 6.53 -11.72
N LEU A 80 -3.67 5.78 -11.40
CA LEU A 80 -4.88 6.33 -10.80
C LEU A 80 -4.60 7.04 -9.48
N ALA A 81 -3.81 6.43 -8.59
CA ALA A 81 -3.46 7.04 -7.31
C ALA A 81 -2.67 8.35 -7.49
N VAL A 82 -1.72 8.38 -8.43
CA VAL A 82 -0.89 9.57 -8.73
C VAL A 82 -1.73 10.69 -9.34
N LYS A 83 -2.61 10.37 -10.30
CA LYS A 83 -3.48 11.37 -10.94
C LYS A 83 -4.50 11.95 -9.98
N SER A 84 -4.97 11.16 -9.01
CA SER A 84 -5.98 11.58 -8.02
C SER A 84 -5.39 12.18 -6.74
N LEU A 85 -4.09 12.52 -6.69
CA LEU A 85 -3.50 13.14 -5.49
C LEU A 85 -4.15 14.48 -5.11
N ASP A 86 -4.84 15.14 -6.04
CA ASP A 86 -5.60 16.36 -5.79
C ASP A 86 -7.06 16.12 -5.36
N ASP A 87 -7.56 14.90 -5.49
CA ASP A 87 -8.90 14.48 -5.08
C ASP A 87 -8.83 13.14 -4.31
N LEU A 88 -8.32 13.22 -3.09
CA LEU A 88 -8.17 12.05 -2.21
C LEU A 88 -9.52 11.52 -1.72
N GLU A 89 -10.56 12.36 -1.67
CA GLU A 89 -11.91 11.96 -1.27
C GLU A 89 -12.50 10.96 -2.25
N THR A 90 -12.29 11.18 -3.56
CA THR A 90 -12.70 10.22 -4.59
C THR A 90 -11.77 9.01 -4.66
N LEU A 91 -10.47 9.18 -4.42
CA LEU A 91 -9.49 8.07 -4.49
C LEU A 91 -9.67 7.05 -3.36
N ALA A 92 -9.93 7.52 -2.13
CA ALA A 92 -10.02 6.68 -0.95
C ALA A 92 -10.96 5.46 -1.09
N PRO A 93 -12.24 5.61 -1.48
CA PRO A 93 -13.14 4.47 -1.60
C PRO A 93 -12.71 3.45 -2.67
N ILE A 94 -12.00 3.88 -3.71
CA ILE A 94 -11.46 2.99 -4.75
C ILE A 94 -10.35 2.12 -4.17
N LEU A 95 -9.41 2.74 -3.44
CA LEU A 95 -8.32 2.03 -2.79
C LEU A 95 -8.83 1.11 -1.67
N GLU A 96 -9.84 1.52 -0.91
CA GLU A 96 -10.48 0.67 0.10
C GLU A 96 -11.13 -0.58 -0.49
N ASP A 97 -11.85 -0.47 -1.61
CA ASP A 97 -12.42 -1.63 -2.31
C ASP A 97 -11.32 -2.56 -2.84
N LEU A 98 -10.23 -1.98 -3.35
CA LEU A 98 -9.06 -2.75 -3.77
C LEU A 98 -8.38 -3.44 -2.58
N GLY A 99 -8.28 -2.79 -1.42
CA GLY A 99 -7.82 -3.36 -0.16
C GLY A 99 -8.67 -4.57 0.27
N LYS A 100 -10.00 -4.45 0.22
CA LYS A 100 -10.93 -5.56 0.50
C LYS A 100 -10.71 -6.76 -0.44
N LYS A 101 -10.38 -6.52 -1.71
CA LYS A 101 -9.98 -7.59 -2.66
C LYS A 101 -8.66 -8.24 -2.24
N HIS A 102 -7.66 -7.45 -1.86
CA HIS A 102 -6.36 -7.96 -1.41
C HIS A 102 -6.47 -8.88 -0.19
N VAL A 103 -7.34 -8.58 0.77
CA VAL A 103 -7.64 -9.48 1.89
C VAL A 103 -8.14 -10.83 1.39
N ARG A 104 -9.08 -10.85 0.44
CA ARG A 104 -9.60 -12.09 -0.16
C ARG A 104 -8.53 -12.88 -0.92
N TYR A 105 -7.50 -12.21 -1.42
CA TYR A 105 -6.35 -12.84 -2.07
C TYR A 105 -5.28 -13.35 -1.08
N GLY A 106 -5.46 -13.11 0.23
CA GLY A 106 -4.50 -13.50 1.26
C GLY A 106 -3.31 -12.55 1.37
N VAL A 107 -3.44 -11.30 0.91
CA VAL A 107 -2.41 -10.27 1.12
C VAL A 107 -2.44 -9.84 2.58
N VAL A 108 -1.27 -9.84 3.22
CA VAL A 108 -1.07 -9.38 4.61
C VAL A 108 -0.24 -8.09 4.64
N THR A 109 -0.23 -7.39 5.77
CA THR A 109 0.53 -6.13 5.97
C THR A 109 1.98 -6.21 5.49
N GLY A 110 2.67 -7.32 5.76
CA GLY A 110 4.07 -7.50 5.34
C GLY A 110 4.27 -7.52 3.82
N HIS A 111 3.26 -7.91 3.03
CA HIS A 111 3.37 -7.89 1.56
C HIS A 111 3.38 -6.47 0.99
N TYR A 112 2.71 -5.51 1.64
CA TYR A 112 2.77 -4.11 1.21
C TYR A 112 4.19 -3.57 1.30
N ASP A 113 4.95 -3.91 2.35
CA ASP A 113 6.33 -3.45 2.48
C ASP A 113 7.24 -3.99 1.36
N LEU A 114 7.02 -5.23 0.93
CA LEU A 114 7.74 -5.82 -0.21
C LEU A 114 7.46 -5.07 -1.51
N VAL A 115 6.18 -4.83 -1.82
CA VAL A 115 5.77 -4.13 -3.05
C VAL A 115 6.21 -2.67 -3.03
N GLY A 116 6.11 -2.00 -1.88
CA GLY A 116 6.57 -0.63 -1.70
C GLY A 116 8.05 -0.46 -1.98
N ASN A 117 8.89 -1.34 -1.42
CA ASN A 117 10.32 -1.33 -1.69
C ASN A 117 10.62 -1.57 -3.17
N ALA A 118 9.97 -2.56 -3.78
CA ALA A 118 10.13 -2.85 -5.21
C ALA A 118 9.72 -1.68 -6.11
N LEU A 119 8.64 -0.97 -5.77
CA LEU A 119 8.18 0.23 -6.47
C LEU A 119 9.23 1.36 -6.37
N ILE A 120 9.73 1.63 -5.16
CA ILE A 120 10.74 2.68 -4.94
C ILE A 120 12.04 2.38 -5.67
N ASP A 121 12.51 1.14 -5.64
CA ASP A 121 13.70 0.71 -6.39
C ASP A 121 13.49 0.85 -7.90
N THR A 122 12.31 0.49 -8.40
CA THR A 122 11.96 0.62 -9.82
C THR A 122 11.94 2.08 -10.26
N LEU A 123 11.34 2.97 -9.47
CA LEU A 123 11.31 4.40 -9.75
C LEU A 123 12.72 4.99 -9.75
N LYS A 124 13.56 4.60 -8.78
CA LYS A 124 14.95 5.03 -8.71
C LYS A 124 15.72 4.65 -9.97
N GLU A 125 15.63 3.39 -10.40
CA GLU A 125 16.31 2.92 -11.60
C GLU A 125 15.77 3.60 -12.86
N ALA A 126 14.45 3.74 -12.99
CA ALA A 126 13.83 4.26 -14.20
C ALA A 126 13.91 5.79 -14.36
N LEU A 127 13.97 6.54 -13.25
CA LEU A 127 14.10 8.00 -13.26
C LEU A 127 15.55 8.47 -13.34
N GLY A 128 16.52 7.63 -12.98
CA GLY A 128 17.96 7.94 -13.08
C GLY A 128 18.32 9.24 -12.36
N GLU A 129 18.89 10.20 -13.09
CA GLU A 129 19.30 11.50 -12.54
C GLU A 129 18.14 12.34 -11.97
N GLN A 130 16.90 12.08 -12.39
CA GLN A 130 15.72 12.77 -11.83
C GLN A 130 15.32 12.23 -10.45
N TRP A 131 15.92 11.11 -10.00
CA TRP A 131 15.67 10.55 -8.68
C TRP A 131 16.47 11.28 -7.59
N THR A 132 15.89 12.34 -7.05
CA THR A 132 16.44 13.10 -5.91
C THR A 132 15.85 12.64 -4.57
N GLU A 133 16.45 13.03 -3.45
CA GLU A 133 15.88 12.73 -2.12
C GLU A 133 14.49 13.37 -1.91
N ASP A 134 14.22 14.52 -2.53
CA ASP A 134 12.89 15.15 -2.50
C ASP A 134 11.84 14.31 -3.25
N VAL A 135 12.21 13.79 -4.43
CA VAL A 135 11.35 12.89 -5.23
C VAL A 135 11.09 11.61 -4.46
N LYS A 136 12.13 10.99 -3.89
CA LYS A 136 12.00 9.80 -3.03
C LYS A 136 11.08 10.07 -1.85
N GLY A 137 11.28 11.17 -1.12
CA GLY A 137 10.43 11.55 0.00
C GLY A 137 8.97 11.74 -0.41
N ALA A 138 8.72 12.36 -1.56
CA ALA A 138 7.37 12.54 -2.09
C ALA A 138 6.71 11.19 -2.46
N TRP A 139 7.43 10.28 -3.12
CA TRP A 139 6.93 8.95 -3.47
C TRP A 139 6.68 8.06 -2.24
N LEU A 140 7.51 8.15 -1.21
CA LEU A 140 7.29 7.44 0.05
C LEU A 140 6.00 7.91 0.76
N VAL A 141 5.67 9.20 0.67
CA VAL A 141 4.40 9.73 1.21
C VAL A 141 3.21 9.16 0.43
N VAL A 142 3.30 9.07 -0.90
CA VAL A 142 2.24 8.46 -1.74
C VAL A 142 2.07 6.99 -1.42
N TRP A 143 3.17 6.23 -1.33
CA TRP A 143 3.12 4.83 -0.96
C TRP A 143 2.51 4.63 0.44
N GLY A 144 2.89 5.47 1.40
CA GLY A 144 2.33 5.45 2.75
C GLY A 144 0.82 5.67 2.76
N LEU A 145 0.31 6.61 1.95
CA LEU A 145 -1.12 6.84 1.77
C LEU A 145 -1.81 5.60 1.18
N VAL A 146 -1.28 5.06 0.09
CA VAL A 146 -1.85 3.87 -0.58
C VAL A 146 -1.90 2.68 0.38
N ARG A 147 -0.79 2.38 1.07
CA ARG A 147 -0.73 1.33 2.09
C ARG A 147 -1.78 1.56 3.19
N GLN A 148 -1.84 2.76 3.74
CA GLN A 148 -2.76 3.09 4.83
C GLN A 148 -4.23 2.92 4.43
N THR A 149 -4.59 3.25 3.19
CA THR A 149 -5.97 3.10 2.70
C THR A 149 -6.32 1.66 2.32
N MET A 150 -5.35 0.88 1.85
CA MET A 150 -5.58 -0.48 1.35
C MET A 150 -5.42 -1.57 2.41
N ASP A 151 -4.57 -1.35 3.42
CA ASP A 151 -4.29 -2.32 4.46
C ASP A 151 -5.32 -2.21 5.61
N PRO A 152 -6.25 -3.17 5.74
CA PRO A 152 -7.31 -3.11 6.76
C PRO A 152 -6.78 -3.21 8.20
N ASP A 153 -5.54 -3.68 8.39
CA ASP A 153 -4.91 -3.85 9.69
C ASP A 153 -4.10 -2.59 10.07
N VAL A 154 -4.09 -1.57 9.22
CA VAL A 154 -3.44 -0.28 9.49
C VAL A 154 -4.49 0.77 9.88
N PHE A 155 -4.45 1.18 11.15
CA PHE A 155 -5.32 2.23 11.68
C PHE A 155 -4.55 3.53 11.90
N SER A 156 -5.27 4.65 11.81
CA SER A 156 -4.70 5.99 11.98
C SER A 156 -5.04 6.54 13.35
N VAL A 157 -4.13 7.33 13.95
CA VAL A 157 -4.46 8.11 15.15
C VAL A 157 -5.66 9.02 14.85
N GLY A 158 -6.65 9.02 15.74
CA GLY A 158 -7.94 9.70 15.57
C GLY A 158 -9.01 8.86 14.87
N GLN A 159 -8.69 7.70 14.31
CA GLN A 159 -9.67 6.84 13.63
C GLN A 159 -10.63 6.20 14.62
N ARG A 160 -11.93 6.22 14.28
CA ARG A 160 -12.96 5.49 15.03
C ARG A 160 -12.93 4.01 14.68
N VAL A 161 -12.96 3.18 15.71
CA VAL A 161 -12.84 1.73 15.60
C VAL A 161 -13.89 1.01 16.45
N LYS A 162 -14.31 -0.17 15.99
CA LYS A 162 -15.05 -1.16 16.78
C LYS A 162 -14.07 -2.21 17.28
N THR A 163 -14.23 -2.58 18.54
CA THR A 163 -13.45 -3.64 19.22
C THR A 163 -14.42 -4.62 19.88
N GLN A 164 -13.91 -5.73 20.42
CA GLN A 164 -14.71 -6.62 21.28
C GLN A 164 -15.24 -5.93 22.55
N PHE A 165 -14.66 -4.79 22.95
CA PHE A 165 -15.03 -4.01 24.11
C PHE A 165 -15.93 -2.81 23.77
N GLY A 166 -16.40 -2.71 22.52
CA GLY A 166 -17.22 -1.60 22.03
C GLY A 166 -16.47 -0.64 21.11
N LYS A 167 -17.07 0.52 20.87
CA LYS A 167 -16.53 1.56 19.99
C LYS A 167 -15.42 2.35 20.70
N GLY A 168 -14.47 2.87 19.95
CA GLY A 168 -13.40 3.72 20.48
C GLY A 168 -12.72 4.56 19.41
N VAL A 169 -11.67 5.27 19.81
CA VAL A 169 -10.81 6.08 18.94
C VAL A 169 -9.37 5.66 19.18
N VAL A 170 -8.61 5.45 18.10
CA VAL A 170 -7.17 5.20 18.17
C VAL A 170 -6.47 6.46 18.69
N ALA A 171 -5.87 6.40 19.87
CA ALA A 171 -5.14 7.51 20.48
C ALA A 171 -3.66 7.48 20.12
N GLU A 172 -3.08 6.29 19.94
CA GLU A 172 -1.65 6.11 19.65
C GLU A 172 -1.48 4.86 18.76
N LYS A 173 -0.56 4.95 17.80
CA LYS A 173 -0.08 3.80 17.02
C LYS A 173 1.33 3.47 17.48
N ARG A 174 1.58 2.20 17.81
CA ARG A 174 2.89 1.67 18.15
C ARG A 174 3.29 0.61 17.14
N ASP A 175 4.49 0.05 17.30
CA ASP A 175 5.04 -0.92 16.35
C ASP A 175 4.18 -2.18 16.20
N ASN A 176 3.57 -2.66 17.29
CA ASN A 176 2.85 -3.95 17.32
C ASN A 176 1.38 -3.85 17.76
N ASP A 177 0.95 -2.71 18.29
CA ASP A 177 -0.39 -2.51 18.85
C ASP A 177 -0.86 -1.06 18.70
N TYR A 178 -2.11 -0.84 19.05
CA TYR A 178 -2.75 0.47 19.09
C TYR A 178 -3.28 0.74 20.49
N VAL A 179 -3.12 1.98 20.94
CA VAL A 179 -3.84 2.47 22.12
C VAL A 179 -5.18 2.98 21.66
N VAL A 180 -6.26 2.40 22.18
CA VAL A 180 -7.63 2.80 21.88
C VAL A 180 -8.29 3.36 23.13
N VAL A 181 -8.84 4.56 23.00
CA VAL A 181 -9.70 5.17 24.01
C VAL A 181 -11.14 4.79 23.65
N PRO A 182 -11.82 3.94 24.45
CA PRO A 182 -13.19 3.55 24.19
C PRO A 182 -14.14 4.73 24.35
N HIS A 183 -15.19 4.77 23.53
CA HIS A 183 -16.33 5.66 23.69
C HIS A 183 -17.16 5.13 24.86
N THR A 184 -16.86 5.60 26.07
CA THR A 184 -17.60 5.22 27.26
C THR A 184 -18.55 6.36 27.64
N SER A 185 -19.85 6.07 27.70
CA SER A 185 -20.82 6.87 28.45
C SER A 185 -20.96 6.41 29.90
N THR A 186 -20.40 5.24 30.26
CA THR A 186 -20.69 4.53 31.52
C THR A 186 -19.47 3.98 32.27
N TRP A 187 -18.25 4.06 31.73
CA TRP A 187 -17.05 3.50 32.35
C TRP A 187 -16.03 4.59 32.67
N VAL A 188 -15.73 4.70 33.97
CA VAL A 188 -14.69 5.54 34.54
C VAL A 188 -13.89 4.65 35.47
N LEU A 189 -12.56 4.59 35.29
CA LEU A 189 -11.70 3.91 36.25
C LEU A 189 -11.73 4.65 37.59
N ALA A 190 -11.24 4.03 38.67
CA ALA A 190 -11.03 4.73 39.93
C ALA A 190 -10.28 6.06 39.68
N TYR A 191 -10.69 7.12 40.39
CA TYR A 191 -10.13 8.48 40.24
C TYR A 191 -10.44 9.23 38.94
N GLY A 192 -11.50 8.87 38.19
CA GLY A 192 -11.96 9.71 37.08
C GLY A 192 -11.24 9.46 35.75
N GLN A 193 -10.32 8.50 35.69
CA GLN A 193 -9.55 8.23 34.48
C GLN A 193 -10.37 7.45 33.44
N LYS A 194 -10.21 7.82 32.17
CA LYS A 194 -10.77 7.03 31.06
C LYS A 194 -9.91 5.78 30.85
N PRO A 195 -10.52 4.60 30.66
CA PRO A 195 -9.75 3.40 30.35
C PRO A 195 -9.02 3.54 29.01
N ILE A 196 -7.87 2.87 28.89
CA ILE A 196 -7.11 2.71 27.65
C ILE A 196 -6.99 1.23 27.32
N LEU A 197 -7.12 0.88 26.05
CA LEU A 197 -7.03 -0.49 25.56
C LEU A 197 -5.81 -0.61 24.65
N ASN A 198 -4.85 -1.46 25.00
CA ASN A 198 -3.74 -1.81 24.12
C ASN A 198 -4.16 -3.01 23.26
N LEU A 199 -4.42 -2.77 21.98
CA LEU A 199 -5.03 -3.75 21.09
C LEU A 199 -4.17 -4.02 19.86
N ALA A 200 -3.90 -5.29 19.59
CA ALA A 200 -3.33 -5.75 18.33
C ALA A 200 -4.24 -5.36 17.13
N PRO A 201 -3.67 -5.16 15.94
CA PRO A 201 -4.41 -4.75 14.74
C PRO A 201 -5.66 -5.59 14.45
N ASN A 202 -5.55 -6.91 14.56
CA ASN A 202 -6.62 -7.87 14.27
C ASN A 202 -7.82 -7.80 15.25
N MET A 203 -7.70 -7.04 16.35
CA MET A 203 -8.79 -6.79 17.31
C MET A 203 -9.58 -5.51 17.00
N LEU A 204 -9.19 -4.79 15.95
CA LEU A 204 -9.82 -3.55 15.52
C LEU A 204 -10.58 -3.76 14.22
N LYS A 205 -11.68 -3.05 14.06
CA LYS A 205 -12.42 -2.90 12.79
C LYS A 205 -12.78 -1.44 12.60
N PRO A 206 -12.80 -0.91 11.38
CA PRO A 206 -13.32 0.43 11.12
C PRO A 206 -14.75 0.60 11.70
N ASP A 207 -15.01 1.72 12.40
CA ASP A 207 -16.36 2.12 12.79
C ASP A 207 -16.95 2.98 11.67
N ASP A 208 -17.33 2.33 10.56
CA ASP A 208 -18.13 2.93 9.48
C ASP A 208 -19.50 3.27 10.10
N ALA A 209 -19.63 4.49 10.59
CA ALA A 209 -20.83 5.02 11.21
C ALA A 209 -21.74 5.66 10.16
#